data_AF-A0A918ZEL8-F1
#
_entry.id   AF-A0A918ZEL8-F1
#
_cell.length_a   1.000
_cell.length_b   1.000
_cell.length_c   1.000
_cell.angle_alpha   90.00
_cell.angle_beta   90.00
_cell.angle_gamma   90.00
#
_symmetry.space_group_name_H-M   'P 1'
#
loop_
_entity.id
_entity.type
_entity.pdbx_description
1 polymer ?
#
loop_
_entity_poly.entity_id
_entity_poly.type
_entity_poly.pdbx_seq_one_letter_code
_entity_poly.pdbx_strand_id
1 'polypeptide(L)'
;MLHNDIAWQLLPLELGFGSGQTCWRRLDRWQQGGVFDQLHHRILLADLNAAGELDWSRACVDGSHNRHVIPGRRGPVGPLPQPWWCRQ
;
A
#
# COMPACT_ATOMS: atom_id res chain seq x y z
N MET A 1 -1.67 16.76 1.08
CA MET A 1 -0.78 15.86 0.33
C MET A 1 0.34 15.44 1.27
N LEU A 2 0.42 14.16 1.66
CA LEU A 2 1.56 13.66 2.42
C LEU A 2 2.73 13.59 1.43
N HIS A 3 3.60 14.60 1.44
CA HIS A 3 4.65 14.77 0.41
C HIS A 3 5.90 13.92 0.65
N ASN A 4 5.86 13.01 1.63
CA ASN A 4 7.04 12.47 2.23
C ASN A 4 7.04 10.95 2.09
N ASP A 5 7.75 10.47 1.08
CA ASP A 5 8.38 9.16 1.06
C ASP A 5 9.47 9.10 2.16
N ILE A 6 9.12 9.41 3.41
CA ILE A 6 10.04 9.35 4.53
C ILE A 6 10.17 7.89 4.94
N ALA A 7 11.41 7.41 5.01
CA ALA A 7 11.69 6.13 5.62
C ALA A 7 11.10 6.11 7.05
N TRP A 8 10.58 4.96 7.49
CA TRP A 8 10.02 4.83 8.84
C TRP A 8 10.98 5.33 9.93
N GLN A 9 12.29 5.15 9.74
CA GLN A 9 13.34 5.63 10.66
C GLN A 9 13.42 7.17 10.79
N LEU A 10 12.90 7.90 9.81
CA LEU A 10 12.91 9.36 9.74
C LEU A 10 11.57 9.97 10.20
N LEU A 11 10.68 9.17 10.79
CA LEU A 11 9.42 9.67 11.31
C LEU A 11 9.71 10.64 12.48
N PRO A 12 9.21 11.89 12.43
CA PRO A 12 9.43 12.87 13.50
C PRO A 12 8.98 12.32 14.85
N LEU A 13 9.84 12.40 15.87
CA LEU A 13 9.53 11.92 17.22
C LEU A 13 8.43 12.77 17.88
N GLU A 14 8.29 14.03 17.45
CA GLU A 14 7.30 15.01 17.91
C GLU A 14 5.86 14.57 17.63
N LEU A 15 5.65 13.63 16.70
CA LEU A 15 4.34 13.05 16.41
C LEU A 15 3.86 12.07 17.50
N GLY A 16 4.71 11.72 18.47
CA GLY A 16 4.32 10.88 19.61
C GLY A 16 4.05 9.40 19.28
N PHE A 17 4.33 8.96 18.05
CA PHE A 17 4.11 7.56 17.63
C PHE A 17 5.21 6.59 18.09
N GLY A 18 6.26 7.10 18.74
CA GLY A 18 7.46 6.34 19.10
C GLY A 18 8.44 6.21 17.94
N SER A 19 9.35 5.24 18.01
CA SER A 19 10.32 5.00 16.92
C SER A 19 9.65 4.46 15.66
N GLY A 20 10.24 4.73 14.49
CA GLY A 20 9.82 4.16 13.21
C GLY A 20 9.62 2.65 13.21
N GLN A 21 10.48 1.93 13.93
CA GLN A 21 10.39 0.47 14.09
C GLN A 21 9.13 0.03 14.87
N THR A 22 8.68 0.84 15.82
CA THR A 22 7.42 0.59 16.54
C THR A 22 6.22 0.78 15.62
N CYS A 23 6.24 1.82 14.78
CA CYS A 23 5.20 2.04 13.76
C CYS A 23 5.17 0.88 12.77
N TRP A 24 6.32 0.47 12.24
CA TRP A 24 6.41 -0.63 11.29
C TRP A 24 5.91 -1.95 11.89
N ARG A 25 6.29 -2.30 13.13
CA ARG A 25 5.77 -3.50 13.81
C ARG A 25 4.25 -3.47 14.02
N ARG A 26 3.67 -2.29 14.25
CA ARG A 26 2.20 -2.15 14.35
C ARG A 26 1.54 -2.36 12.99
N LEU A 27 2.12 -1.79 11.93
CA LEU A 27 1.66 -1.98 10.56
C LEU A 27 1.73 -3.46 10.15
N ASP A 28 2.84 -4.13 10.43
CA ASP A 28 3.03 -5.56 10.15
C ASP A 28 1.98 -6.43 10.86
N ARG A 29 1.68 -6.14 12.14
CA ARG A 29 0.60 -6.82 12.86
C ARG A 29 -0.78 -6.62 12.21
N TRP A 30 -1.06 -5.42 11.71
CA TRP A 30 -2.31 -5.15 11.00
C TRP A 30 -2.39 -5.88 9.67
N GLN A 31 -1.26 -5.95 8.95
CA GLN A 31 -1.16 -6.72 7.71
C GLN A 31 -1.39 -8.21 7.96
N GLN A 32 -0.72 -8.79 8.95
CA GLN A 32 -0.88 -10.20 9.34
C GLN A 32 -2.28 -10.49 9.88
N GLY A 33 -2.90 -9.53 10.57
CA GLY A 33 -4.26 -9.62 11.07
C GLY A 33 -5.34 -9.41 10.00
N GLY A 34 -4.98 -9.16 8.74
CA GLY A 34 -5.95 -8.92 7.66
C GLY A 34 -6.80 -7.66 7.86
N VAL A 35 -6.34 -6.71 8.69
CA VAL A 35 -7.11 -5.51 9.06
C VAL A 35 -7.44 -4.69 7.82
N PHE A 36 -6.50 -4.58 6.88
CA PHE A 36 -6.70 -3.84 5.64
C PHE A 36 -7.72 -4.53 4.72
N ASP A 37 -7.69 -5.86 4.63
CA ASP A 37 -8.66 -6.62 3.83
C ASP A 37 -10.07 -6.45 4.40
N GLN A 38 -10.20 -6.53 5.73
CA GLN A 38 -11.48 -6.31 6.41
C GLN A 38 -11.98 -4.88 6.20
N LEU A 39 -11.13 -3.87 6.37
CA LEU A 39 -11.49 -2.47 6.14
C LEU A 39 -11.92 -2.26 4.68
N HIS A 40 -11.13 -2.74 3.72
CA HIS A 40 -11.37 -2.53 2.30
C HIS A 40 -12.64 -3.23 1.82
N HIS A 41 -12.78 -4.52 2.09
CA HIS A 41 -13.91 -5.30 1.57
C HIS A 41 -15.19 -5.07 2.36
N ARG A 42 -15.13 -5.07 3.70
CA ARG A 42 -16.35 -4.99 4.49
C ARG A 42 -16.83 -3.56 4.62
N ILE A 43 -15.97 -2.67 5.09
CA ILE A 43 -16.41 -1.33 5.50
C ILE A 43 -16.51 -0.42 4.28
N LEU A 44 -15.44 -0.35 3.47
CA LEU A 44 -15.45 0.52 2.29
C LEU A 44 -16.40 -0.05 1.21
N LEU A 45 -16.12 -1.25 0.70
CA LEU A 45 -16.85 -1.78 -0.46
C LEU A 45 -18.26 -2.29 -0.18
N ALA A 46 -18.54 -2.88 0.99
CA ALA A 46 -19.87 -3.40 1.27
C ALA A 46 -20.77 -2.36 1.93
N ASP A 47 -20.29 -1.69 2.99
CA ASP A 47 -21.15 -0.81 3.78
C ASP A 47 -21.23 0.61 3.17
N LEU A 48 -20.09 1.31 3.01
CA LEU A 48 -20.08 2.71 2.57
C LEU A 48 -20.40 2.87 1.08
N ASN A 49 -19.99 1.93 0.23
CA ASN A 49 -20.35 1.97 -1.18
C ASN A 49 -21.85 1.74 -1.39
N ALA A 50 -22.46 0.81 -0.63
CA ALA A 50 -23.90 0.58 -0.69
C ALA A 50 -24.69 1.78 -0.13
N ALA A 51 -24.14 2.46 0.87
CA ALA A 51 -24.71 3.71 1.41
C ALA A 51 -24.50 4.93 0.48
N GLY A 52 -23.66 4.83 -0.55
CA GLY A 52 -23.32 5.96 -1.43
C GLY A 52 -22.45 7.04 -0.78
N GLU A 53 -21.86 6.75 0.37
CA GLU A 53 -21.04 7.69 1.17
C GLU A 53 -19.56 7.69 0.75
N LEU A 54 -19.18 6.78 -0.16
CA LEU A 54 -17.83 6.75 -0.72
C LEU A 54 -17.67 7.76 -1.86
N ASP A 55 -16.91 8.81 -1.60
CA ASP A 55 -16.45 9.74 -2.62
C ASP A 55 -15.33 9.11 -3.47
N TRP A 56 -15.73 8.43 -4.54
CA TRP A 56 -14.83 7.82 -5.52
C TRP A 56 -13.97 8.83 -6.28
N SER A 57 -14.30 10.12 -6.29
CA SER A 57 -13.49 11.14 -6.98
C SER A 57 -12.12 11.34 -6.34
N ARG A 58 -11.97 10.94 -5.08
CA ARG A 58 -10.72 10.98 -4.31
C ARG A 58 -9.94 9.68 -4.37
N ALA A 59 -10.54 8.61 -4.88
CA ALA A 59 -9.88 7.32 -5.03
C ALA A 59 -9.08 7.31 -6.35
N CYS A 60 -7.81 6.92 -6.27
CA CYS A 60 -6.97 6.70 -7.45
C CYS A 60 -6.65 5.22 -7.57
N VAL A 61 -6.82 4.66 -8.77
CA VAL A 61 -6.33 3.31 -9.07
C VAL A 61 -4.82 3.39 -9.30
N ASP A 62 -4.05 2.63 -8.53
CA ASP A 62 -2.60 2.52 -8.75
C ASP A 62 -2.32 1.68 -10.01
N GLY A 63 -1.62 2.29 -10.97
CA GLY A 63 -1.23 1.66 -12.24
C GLY A 63 0.04 0.82 -12.17
N SER A 64 0.71 0.75 -11.01
CA SER A 64 1.96 -0.03 -10.84
C SER A 64 1.80 -1.52 -11.18
N HIS A 65 0.59 -2.06 -11.10
CA HIS A 65 0.24 -3.44 -11.44
C HIS A 65 -0.30 -3.61 -12.87
N ASN A 66 -0.53 -2.51 -13.60
CA ASN A 66 -0.98 -2.56 -14.99
C ASN A 66 0.21 -2.91 -15.88
N ARG A 67 0.26 -4.16 -16.33
CA ARG A 67 1.25 -4.64 -17.29
C ARG A 67 1.12 -3.86 -18.60
N HIS A 68 2.06 -2.97 -18.86
CA HIS A 68 2.18 -2.34 -20.17
C HIS A 68 2.76 -3.37 -21.17
N VAL A 69 1.91 -3.91 -22.03
CA VAL A 69 2.35 -4.79 -23.13
C VAL A 69 2.94 -3.90 -24.22
N ILE A 70 4.27 -3.91 -24.38
CA ILE A 70 4.94 -3.26 -25.51
C ILE A 70 4.76 -4.14 -26.76
N PRO A 71 4.06 -3.68 -27.81
CA PRO A 71 3.94 -4.45 -29.05
C PRO A 71 5.34 -4.65 -29.65
N GLY A 72 5.73 -5.90 -29.89
CA GLY A 72 6.97 -6.25 -30.61
C GLY A 72 8.15 -6.78 -29.79
N ARG A 73 8.13 -6.74 -28.44
CA ARG A 73 9.14 -7.43 -27.61
C ARG A 73 8.63 -8.77 -27.08
N ARG A 74 8.61 -9.78 -27.95
CA ARG A 74 8.39 -11.18 -27.54
C ARG A 74 9.75 -11.83 -27.26
N GLY A 75 10.29 -11.60 -26.07
CA GLY A 75 11.48 -12.28 -25.55
C GLY A 75 11.20 -12.78 -24.12
N PRO A 76 11.89 -13.84 -23.64
CA PRO A 76 11.71 -14.30 -22.27
C PRO A 76 12.05 -13.16 -21.31
N VAL A 77 11.06 -12.82 -20.49
CA VAL A 77 11.17 -11.76 -19.48
C VAL A 77 12.03 -12.32 -18.36
N GLY A 78 13.19 -11.70 -18.11
CA GLY A 78 13.98 -11.99 -16.92
C GLY A 78 13.12 -11.79 -15.66
N PRO A 79 13.41 -12.49 -14.56
CA PRO A 79 12.59 -12.39 -13.35
C PRO A 79 12.44 -10.92 -12.94
N LEU A 80 11.24 -10.58 -12.44
CA LEU A 80 10.99 -9.28 -11.83
C LEU A 80 12.15 -8.96 -10.87
N PRO A 81 12.69 -7.73 -10.87
CA PRO A 81 13.73 -7.35 -9.93
C PRO A 81 13.22 -7.67 -8.53
N GLN A 82 14.00 -8.46 -7.80
CA GLN A 82 13.61 -8.89 -6.46
C GLN A 82 13.31 -7.64 -5.62
N PRO A 83 12.13 -7.58 -4.99
CA PRO A 83 11.81 -6.47 -4.12
C PRO A 83 12.87 -6.30 -3.04
N TRP A 84 13.17 -5.06 -2.67
CA TRP A 84 14.24 -4.75 -1.72
C TRP A 84 14.06 -5.42 -0.36
N TRP A 85 12.84 -5.85 0.01
CA TRP A 85 12.54 -6.59 1.24
C TRP A 85 12.92 -8.08 1.22
N CYS A 86 13.26 -8.67 0.05
CA CYS A 86 13.70 -10.06 -0.06
C CYS A 86 15.23 -10.25 0.08
N ARG A 87 15.99 -9.18 0.33
CA ARG A 87 17.45 -9.23 0.59
C ARG A 87 17.72 -8.91 2.07
N GLN A 88 17.55 -9.90 2.94
CA GLN A 88 18.15 -9.98 4.27
C GLN A 88 18.72 -11.38 4.46
#